data_AF-A0AAN9UPR3-F1
#
_entry.id   AF-A0AAN9UPR3-F1
#
_cell.length_a   1.000
_cell.length_b   1.000
_cell.length_c   1.000
_cell.angle_alpha   90.00
_cell.angle_beta   90.00
_cell.angle_gamma   90.00
#
_symmetry.space_group_name_H-M   'P 1'
#
loop_
_entity.id
_entity.type
_entity.pdbx_description
1 polymer ?
#
loop_
_entity_poly.entity_id
_entity_poly.type
_entity_poly.pdbx_seq_one_letter_code
_entity_poly.pdbx_strand_id
1 'polypeptide(L)'
;MSQTATKGAPILAFVSRHHLNHVRRNCYRVLPGPSRLYNGPVHRLQTLRSKALMPKNENEDQYILAVVIALAQQSAYNNMDFAPKDTTVKVVTTSQDEEDESFIVYTGTVPAALLRMFHEPEKAPQGDADIRIEYTQVPMWPVLGLKERLGQALGSETVGDFDISNMETYEEKVPLTPETPSPKRRRDVLTEVFNASFSEDRDSDSPVEAVSKRRCLEGSRVGLVR
;
A
#
# COMPACT_ATOMS: atom_id res chain seq x y z
N MET A 1 27.72 5.85 -15.43
CA MET A 1 27.03 5.84 -14.13
C MET A 1 26.53 4.42 -13.89
N SER A 2 27.33 3.60 -13.22
CA SER A 2 26.97 2.21 -12.94
C SER A 2 25.91 2.16 -11.86
N GLN A 3 24.76 1.57 -12.17
CA GLN A 3 23.82 1.11 -11.16
C GLN A 3 24.51 -0.01 -10.39
N THR A 4 25.06 0.30 -9.22
CA THR A 4 25.37 -0.73 -8.22
C THR A 4 24.03 -1.17 -7.65
N ALA A 5 23.36 -2.10 -8.32
CA ALA A 5 22.26 -2.83 -7.72
C ALA A 5 22.82 -3.48 -6.45
N THR A 6 22.41 -2.95 -5.30
CA THR A 6 22.75 -3.45 -3.97
C THR A 6 22.33 -4.92 -3.93
N LYS A 7 23.33 -5.82 -3.86
CA LYS A 7 23.07 -7.26 -3.74
C LYS A 7 22.24 -7.49 -2.47
N GLY A 8 20.96 -7.82 -2.65
CA GLY A 8 20.05 -8.15 -1.54
C GLY A 8 18.97 -7.11 -1.22
N ALA A 9 18.73 -6.10 -2.07
CA ALA A 9 17.57 -5.23 -1.89
C ALA A 9 16.26 -6.04 -2.03
N PRO A 10 15.24 -5.83 -1.18
CA PRO A 10 13.97 -6.50 -1.29
C PRO A 10 13.23 -6.05 -2.55
N ILE A 11 12.45 -6.96 -3.13
CA ILE A 11 11.61 -6.64 -4.28
C ILE A 11 10.37 -5.93 -3.77
N LEU A 12 10.09 -4.72 -4.25
CA LEU A 12 8.90 -3.96 -3.91
C LEU A 12 7.89 -3.98 -5.07
N ALA A 13 6.63 -4.26 -4.76
CA ALA A 13 5.53 -4.15 -5.72
C ALA A 13 4.31 -3.45 -5.11
N PHE A 14 3.53 -2.76 -5.95
CA PHE A 14 2.24 -2.21 -5.58
C PHE A 14 1.11 -2.98 -6.26
N VAL A 15 0.07 -3.32 -5.50
CA VAL A 15 -1.12 -4.02 -6.01
C VAL A 15 -2.36 -3.20 -5.66
N SER A 16 -3.18 -2.89 -6.66
CA SER A 16 -4.49 -2.25 -6.45
C SER A 16 -5.56 -3.31 -6.15
N ARG A 17 -6.07 -3.33 -4.92
CA ARG A 17 -7.23 -4.18 -4.55
C ARG A 17 -8.48 -3.85 -5.33
N HIS A 18 -8.73 -2.57 -5.59
CA HIS A 18 -9.88 -2.15 -6.39
C HIS A 18 -9.83 -2.77 -7.80
N HIS A 19 -8.66 -2.69 -8.45
CA HIS A 19 -8.47 -3.30 -9.76
C HIS A 19 -8.61 -4.83 -9.70
N LEU A 20 -8.01 -5.48 -8.71
CA LEU A 20 -8.11 -6.93 -8.53
C LEU A 20 -9.57 -7.39 -8.36
N ASN A 21 -10.34 -6.69 -7.52
CA ASN A 21 -11.74 -6.98 -7.29
C ASN A 21 -12.59 -6.68 -8.53
N HIS A 22 -12.24 -5.66 -9.32
CA HIS A 22 -12.84 -5.44 -10.62
C HIS A 22 -12.57 -6.60 -11.59
N VAL A 23 -11.33 -7.09 -11.69
CA VAL A 23 -10.98 -8.22 -12.55
C VAL A 23 -11.74 -9.48 -12.14
N ARG A 24 -11.81 -9.83 -10.85
CA ARG A 24 -12.52 -11.02 -10.37
C ARG A 24 -14.03 -10.98 -10.63
N ARG A 25 -14.64 -9.80 -10.57
CA ARG A 25 -16.06 -9.63 -10.92
C ARG A 25 -16.32 -9.78 -12.41
N ASN A 26 -15.30 -9.55 -13.25
CA ASN A 26 -15.41 -9.52 -14.70
C ASN A 26 -14.56 -10.60 -15.40
N CYS A 27 -14.01 -11.57 -14.68
CA CYS A 27 -13.08 -12.58 -15.23
C CYS A 27 -13.77 -13.64 -16.10
N TYR A 28 -15.08 -13.52 -16.31
CA TYR A 28 -15.88 -14.43 -17.10
C TYR A 28 -16.54 -13.69 -18.27
N ARG A 29 -16.57 -14.35 -19.43
CA ARG A 29 -17.31 -13.89 -20.59
C ARG A 29 -18.65 -14.60 -20.64
N VAL A 30 -19.73 -13.84 -20.67
CA VAL A 30 -21.07 -14.40 -20.89
C VAL A 30 -21.32 -14.41 -22.40
N LEU A 31 -21.37 -15.60 -22.99
CA LEU A 31 -21.78 -15.73 -24.38
C LEU A 31 -23.25 -15.33 -24.53
N PRO A 32 -23.60 -14.57 -25.58
CA PRO A 32 -24.99 -14.20 -25.82
C PRO A 32 -25.83 -15.45 -26.10
N GLY A 33 -27.10 -15.38 -25.73
CA GLY A 33 -28.06 -16.47 -25.92
C GLY A 33 -28.54 -16.60 -27.38
N PRO A 34 -29.50 -17.50 -27.64
CA PRO A 34 -30.21 -17.54 -28.91
C PRO A 34 -30.74 -16.14 -29.25
N SER A 35 -30.68 -15.73 -30.52
CA SER A 35 -30.97 -14.36 -31.00
C SER A 35 -29.99 -13.25 -30.59
N ARG A 36 -28.78 -13.60 -30.11
CA ARG A 36 -27.73 -12.66 -29.65
C ARG A 36 -28.15 -11.79 -28.45
N LEU A 37 -29.17 -12.20 -27.71
CA LEU A 37 -29.66 -11.48 -26.54
C LEU A 37 -28.82 -11.78 -25.29
N TYR A 38 -28.91 -10.89 -24.31
CA TYR A 38 -28.26 -11.04 -23.02
C TYR A 38 -28.69 -12.35 -22.32
N ASN A 39 -27.70 -13.19 -21.98
CA ASN A 39 -27.93 -14.45 -21.28
C ASN A 39 -27.89 -14.26 -19.75
N GLY A 40 -28.98 -13.71 -19.20
CA GLY A 40 -29.12 -13.45 -17.77
C GLY A 40 -28.89 -14.66 -16.86
N PRO A 41 -29.41 -15.86 -17.19
CA PRO A 41 -29.14 -17.07 -16.40
C PRO A 41 -27.64 -17.41 -16.32
N VAL A 42 -26.92 -17.39 -17.46
CA VAL A 42 -25.47 -17.65 -17.47
C VAL A 42 -24.72 -16.56 -16.73
N HIS A 43 -25.10 -15.30 -16.88
CA HIS A 43 -24.50 -14.20 -16.11
C HIS A 43 -24.61 -14.45 -14.61
N ARG A 44 -25.82 -14.72 -14.10
CA ARG A 44 -26.04 -14.98 -12.66
C ARG A 44 -25.25 -16.19 -12.16
N LEU A 45 -25.19 -17.27 -12.95
CA LEU A 45 -24.40 -18.46 -12.61
C LEU A 45 -22.90 -18.11 -12.51
N GLN A 46 -22.37 -17.35 -13.46
CA GLN A 46 -20.97 -16.94 -13.42
C GLN A 46 -20.69 -15.96 -12.26
N THR A 47 -21.61 -15.04 -11.97
CA THR A 47 -21.52 -14.18 -10.77
C THR A 47 -21.52 -14.98 -9.47
N LEU A 48 -22.27 -16.08 -9.39
CA LEU A 48 -22.23 -16.96 -8.22
C LEU A 48 -20.89 -17.70 -8.13
N ARG A 49 -20.34 -18.15 -9.25
CA ARG A 49 -19.03 -18.80 -9.31
C ARG A 49 -17.89 -17.85 -8.95
N SER A 50 -17.95 -16.59 -9.39
CA SER A 50 -16.89 -15.62 -9.08
C SER A 50 -16.80 -15.28 -7.58
N LYS A 51 -17.89 -15.43 -6.82
CA LYS A 51 -17.86 -15.32 -5.35
C LYS A 51 -16.93 -16.34 -4.69
N ALA A 52 -16.69 -17.49 -5.31
CA ALA A 52 -15.74 -18.47 -4.81
C ALA A 52 -14.27 -18.02 -4.91
N LEU A 53 -13.99 -17.00 -5.74
CA LEU A 53 -12.68 -16.38 -5.88
C LEU A 53 -12.47 -15.20 -4.92
N MET A 54 -13.49 -14.83 -4.15
CA MET A 54 -13.39 -13.78 -3.14
C MET A 54 -12.79 -14.37 -1.86
N PRO A 55 -11.74 -13.76 -1.30
CA PRO A 55 -11.22 -14.20 -0.02
C PRO A 55 -12.25 -13.90 1.09
N LYS A 56 -12.26 -14.73 2.15
CA LYS A 56 -13.10 -14.48 3.33
C LYS A 56 -12.63 -13.27 4.13
N ASN A 57 -11.31 -13.11 4.23
CA ASN A 57 -10.64 -11.94 4.80
C ASN A 57 -9.86 -11.26 3.67
N GLU A 58 -10.17 -10.01 3.36
CA GLU A 58 -9.52 -9.25 2.27
C GLU A 58 -8.01 -9.10 2.49
N ASN A 59 -7.55 -9.14 3.74
CA ASN A 59 -6.13 -9.03 4.07
C ASN A 59 -5.37 -10.35 3.90
N GLU A 60 -6.05 -11.50 3.92
CA GLU A 60 -5.48 -12.84 3.74
C GLU A 60 -5.82 -13.39 2.35
N ASP A 61 -5.59 -12.56 1.34
CA ASP A 61 -5.89 -12.91 -0.04
C ASP A 61 -4.77 -13.78 -0.66
N GLN A 62 -5.13 -14.97 -1.13
CA GLN A 62 -4.24 -15.90 -1.84
C GLN A 62 -3.57 -15.29 -3.07
N TYR A 63 -4.17 -14.25 -3.67
CA TYR A 63 -3.55 -13.52 -4.76
C TYR A 63 -2.24 -12.84 -4.33
N ILE A 64 -2.16 -12.33 -3.10
CA ILE A 64 -0.94 -11.69 -2.59
C ILE A 64 0.19 -12.72 -2.47
N LEU A 65 -0.12 -13.94 -1.99
CA LEU A 65 0.82 -15.06 -1.98
C LEU A 65 1.34 -15.38 -3.39
N ALA A 66 0.44 -15.43 -4.38
CA ALA A 66 0.82 -15.66 -5.77
C ALA A 66 1.74 -14.57 -6.33
N VAL A 67 1.47 -13.30 -6.01
CA VAL A 67 2.33 -12.16 -6.41
C VAL A 67 3.71 -12.27 -5.77
N VAL A 68 3.78 -12.58 -4.47
CA VAL A 68 5.05 -12.76 -3.75
C VAL A 68 5.89 -13.87 -4.39
N ILE A 69 5.28 -15.02 -4.69
CA ILE A 69 5.97 -16.14 -5.34
C ILE A 69 6.42 -15.75 -6.75
N ALA A 70 5.55 -15.11 -7.55
CA ALA A 70 5.86 -14.74 -8.93
C ALA A 70 7.03 -13.74 -9.01
N LEU A 71 7.08 -12.76 -8.11
CA LEU A 71 8.19 -11.80 -8.03
C LEU A 71 9.49 -12.47 -7.61
N ALA A 72 9.44 -13.39 -6.65
CA ALA A 72 10.62 -14.17 -6.25
C ALA A 72 11.10 -15.07 -7.40
N GLN A 73 10.20 -15.72 -8.14
CA GLN A 73 10.53 -16.49 -9.34
C GLN A 73 11.21 -15.61 -10.38
N GLN A 74 10.65 -14.43 -10.69
CA GLN A 74 11.23 -13.50 -11.65
C GLN A 74 12.68 -13.13 -11.29
N SER A 75 12.98 -12.98 -10.00
CA SER A 75 14.35 -12.68 -9.54
C SER A 75 15.32 -13.86 -9.66
N ALA A 76 14.82 -15.09 -9.58
CA ALA A 76 15.62 -16.31 -9.69
C ALA A 76 15.90 -16.72 -11.14
N TYR A 77 15.02 -16.34 -12.07
CA TYR A 77 15.16 -16.58 -13.50
C TYR A 77 15.78 -15.36 -14.21
N ASN A 78 17.12 -15.34 -14.32
CA ASN A 78 17.82 -14.27 -15.03
C ASN A 78 18.31 -14.73 -16.40
N ASN A 79 17.63 -14.30 -17.47
CA ASN A 79 17.98 -14.38 -18.90
C ASN A 79 18.43 -15.72 -19.52
N MET A 80 18.76 -16.75 -18.74
CA MET A 80 18.97 -18.17 -19.07
C MET A 80 19.40 -18.97 -17.82
N ASP A 81 19.90 -18.32 -16.77
CA ASP A 81 20.42 -18.99 -15.58
C ASP A 81 19.38 -19.01 -14.45
N PHE A 82 19.19 -20.20 -13.87
CA PHE A 82 18.42 -20.37 -12.65
C PHE A 82 19.33 -20.32 -11.43
N ALA A 83 19.27 -19.23 -10.68
CA ALA A 83 20.10 -19.01 -9.49
C ALA A 83 19.21 -18.73 -8.28
N PRO A 84 18.55 -19.76 -7.71
CA PRO A 84 17.60 -19.59 -6.63
C PRO A 84 18.31 -19.12 -5.36
N LYS A 85 17.76 -18.09 -4.75
CA LYS A 85 18.21 -17.51 -3.48
C LYS A 85 16.98 -17.15 -2.65
N ASP A 86 17.15 -17.13 -1.34
CA ASP A 86 16.12 -16.64 -0.44
C ASP A 86 15.84 -15.18 -0.79
N THR A 87 14.59 -14.89 -1.11
CA THR A 87 14.20 -13.60 -1.67
C THR A 87 13.12 -12.98 -0.81
N THR A 88 13.42 -11.83 -0.23
CA THR A 88 12.43 -11.02 0.49
C THR A 88 11.65 -10.18 -0.50
N VAL A 89 10.33 -10.33 -0.48
CA VAL A 89 9.39 -9.58 -1.30
C VAL A 89 8.48 -8.77 -0.39
N LYS A 90 8.30 -7.51 -0.75
CA LYS A 90 7.38 -6.57 -0.10
C LYS A 90 6.30 -6.15 -1.09
N VAL A 91 5.05 -6.32 -0.69
CA VAL A 91 3.89 -5.92 -1.51
C VAL A 91 3.10 -4.88 -0.75
N VAL A 92 2.83 -3.74 -1.38
CA VAL A 92 2.02 -2.66 -0.82
C VAL A 92 0.67 -2.62 -1.52
N THR A 93 -0.40 -2.54 -0.74
CA THR A 93 -1.75 -2.25 -1.22
C THR A 93 -2.39 -1.18 -0.36
N THR A 94 -3.52 -0.65 -0.81
CA THR A 94 -4.42 0.18 0.00
C THR A 94 -5.54 -0.68 0.60
N SER A 95 -6.08 -0.28 1.76
CA SER A 95 -7.35 -0.76 2.27
C SER A 95 -8.49 -0.38 1.30
N GLN A 96 -9.59 -1.12 1.36
CA GLN A 96 -10.82 -0.78 0.62
C GLN A 96 -11.81 -0.01 1.51
N ASP A 97 -11.54 0.09 2.81
CA ASP A 97 -12.38 0.78 3.78
C ASP A 97 -12.20 2.30 3.60
N GLU A 98 -13.28 3.00 3.25
CA GLU A 98 -13.28 4.45 3.02
C GLU A 98 -13.08 5.25 4.32
N GLU A 99 -13.44 4.66 5.47
CA GLU A 99 -13.29 5.30 6.78
C GLU A 99 -11.85 5.21 7.33
N ASP A 100 -11.15 4.11 7.02
CA ASP A 100 -9.83 3.76 7.55
C ASP A 100 -8.81 3.58 6.40
N GLU A 101 -8.54 4.67 5.67
CA GLU A 101 -7.53 4.71 4.61
C GLU A 101 -6.14 4.34 5.17
N SER A 102 -5.67 3.16 4.80
CA SER A 102 -4.39 2.61 5.25
C SER A 102 -3.65 1.91 4.12
N PHE A 103 -2.32 1.98 4.18
CA PHE A 103 -1.46 1.08 3.44
C PHE A 103 -1.36 -0.25 4.18
N ILE A 104 -1.35 -1.33 3.43
CA ILE A 104 -1.13 -2.67 3.95
C ILE A 104 0.15 -3.17 3.31
N VAL A 105 1.16 -3.34 4.14
CA VAL A 105 2.50 -3.77 3.73
C VAL A 105 2.62 -5.24 4.05
N TYR A 106 2.68 -6.07 3.02
CA TYR A 106 2.99 -7.48 3.11
C TYR A 106 4.48 -7.69 3.00
N THR A 107 5.05 -8.49 3.90
CA THR A 107 6.45 -8.91 3.84
C THR A 107 6.49 -10.43 3.89
N GLY A 108 7.08 -11.03 2.85
CA GLY A 108 7.29 -12.47 2.77
C GLY A 108 8.70 -12.79 2.34
N THR A 109 9.30 -13.81 2.95
CA THR A 109 10.58 -14.36 2.50
C THR A 109 10.31 -15.66 1.79
N VAL A 110 10.63 -15.72 0.49
CA VAL A 110 10.46 -16.90 -0.35
C VAL A 110 11.75 -17.72 -0.30
N PRO A 111 11.75 -18.96 0.24
CA PRO A 111 12.95 -19.77 0.31
C PRO A 111 13.42 -20.23 -1.07
N ALA A 112 14.73 -20.34 -1.25
CA ALA A 112 15.33 -20.92 -2.45
C ALA A 112 14.86 -22.36 -2.70
N ALA A 113 14.60 -23.13 -1.65
CA ALA A 113 14.07 -24.49 -1.77
C ALA A 113 12.67 -24.51 -2.41
N LEU A 114 11.80 -23.57 -2.03
CA LEU A 114 10.48 -23.42 -2.65
C LEU A 114 10.61 -23.02 -4.13
N LEU A 115 11.51 -22.11 -4.46
CA LEU A 115 11.78 -21.73 -5.86
C LEU A 115 12.30 -22.90 -6.69
N ARG A 116 13.13 -23.77 -6.11
CA ARG A 116 13.58 -25.02 -6.76
C ARG A 116 12.44 -25.98 -7.04
N MET A 117 11.45 -26.10 -6.15
CA MET A 117 10.26 -26.93 -6.40
C MET A 117 9.51 -26.48 -7.66
N PHE A 118 9.38 -25.17 -7.87
CA PHE A 118 8.75 -24.65 -9.09
C PHE A 118 9.60 -24.86 -10.35
N HIS A 119 10.92 -24.89 -10.22
CA HIS A 119 11.83 -25.17 -11.33
C HIS A 119 11.85 -26.66 -11.69
N GLU A 120 11.82 -27.54 -10.70
CA GLU A 120 11.93 -28.99 -10.84
C GLU A 120 10.75 -29.69 -10.14
N PRO A 121 9.54 -29.63 -10.70
CA PRO A 121 8.32 -30.10 -10.02
C PRO A 121 8.30 -31.61 -9.76
N GLU A 122 9.12 -32.38 -10.47
CA GLU A 122 9.24 -33.83 -10.30
C GLU A 122 10.12 -34.23 -9.11
N LYS A 123 10.88 -33.29 -8.53
CA LYS A 123 11.80 -33.57 -7.43
C LYS A 123 11.22 -33.07 -6.11
N ALA A 124 11.39 -33.88 -5.06
CA ALA A 124 11.04 -33.45 -3.72
C ALA A 124 11.88 -32.23 -3.28
N PRO A 125 11.32 -31.29 -2.51
CA PRO A 125 12.07 -30.16 -1.99
C PRO A 125 13.28 -30.63 -1.20
N GLN A 126 14.44 -30.09 -1.56
CA GLN A 126 15.64 -30.20 -0.73
C GLN A 126 15.75 -28.95 0.14
N GLY A 127 15.33 -29.08 1.40
CA GLY A 127 15.34 -28.01 2.39
C GLY A 127 13.93 -27.57 2.82
N ASP A 128 13.88 -26.51 3.63
CA ASP A 128 12.62 -25.94 4.09
C ASP A 128 11.99 -25.07 2.99
N ALA A 129 10.79 -25.45 2.57
CA ALA A 129 10.01 -24.75 1.55
C ALA A 129 8.81 -24.00 2.15
N ASP A 130 8.72 -23.90 3.49
CA ASP A 130 7.68 -23.12 4.17
C ASP A 130 7.82 -21.63 3.81
N ILE A 131 6.70 -21.00 3.45
CA ILE A 131 6.63 -19.57 3.16
C ILE A 131 5.65 -18.92 4.13
N ARG A 132 6.07 -17.80 4.71
CA ARG A 132 5.24 -17.01 5.63
C ARG A 132 5.18 -15.58 5.14
N ILE A 133 3.96 -15.06 5.06
CA ILE A 133 3.71 -13.67 4.70
C ILE A 133 3.04 -13.00 5.88
N GLU A 134 3.74 -12.01 6.42
CA GLU A 134 3.23 -11.14 7.47
C GLU A 134 2.70 -9.86 6.83
N TYR A 135 1.70 -9.24 7.45
CA TYR A 135 1.24 -7.94 7.01
C TYR A 135 1.11 -6.94 8.17
N THR A 136 1.37 -5.69 7.84
CA THR A 136 1.31 -4.55 8.76
C THR A 136 0.45 -3.45 8.14
N GLN A 137 -0.51 -2.93 8.91
CA GLN A 137 -1.34 -1.80 8.49
C GLN A 137 -0.68 -0.48 8.93
N VAL A 138 -0.57 0.46 7.99
CA VAL A 138 0.01 1.78 8.17
C VAL A 138 -1.04 2.84 7.80
N PRO A 139 -1.53 3.65 8.74
CA PRO A 139 -2.55 4.65 8.44
C PRO A 139 -1.98 5.74 7.51
N MET A 140 -2.76 6.15 6.51
CA MET A 140 -2.37 7.20 5.58
C MET A 140 -2.38 8.58 6.26
N TRP A 141 -3.36 8.80 7.15
CA TRP A 141 -3.54 10.05 7.88
C TRP A 141 -3.07 9.94 9.34
N PRO A 142 -2.44 10.98 9.91
CA PRO A 142 -2.04 12.24 9.26
C PRO A 142 -0.90 12.04 8.26
N VAL A 143 -0.83 12.86 7.19
CA VAL A 143 0.25 12.76 6.18
C VAL A 143 1.63 13.06 6.79
N LEU A 144 1.68 13.89 7.84
CA LEU A 144 2.90 14.08 8.62
C LEU A 144 3.37 12.76 9.26
N GLY A 145 4.67 12.50 9.20
CA GLY A 145 5.24 11.28 9.72
C GLY A 145 4.98 10.04 8.84
N LEU A 146 4.29 10.17 7.69
CA LEU A 146 3.93 9.03 6.86
C LEU A 146 5.17 8.31 6.31
N LYS A 147 6.21 9.08 5.95
CA LYS A 147 7.50 8.52 5.51
C LYS A 147 8.13 7.65 6.59
N GLU A 148 8.12 8.11 7.84
CA GLU A 148 8.69 7.40 8.99
C GLU A 148 7.87 6.15 9.30
N ARG A 149 6.53 6.24 9.26
CA ARG A 149 5.65 5.08 9.47
C ARG A 149 5.80 4.03 8.36
N LEU A 150 5.86 4.48 7.10
CA LEU A 150 6.12 3.58 5.97
C LEU A 150 7.54 3.03 6.01
N GLY A 151 8.53 3.84 6.40
CA GLY A 151 9.91 3.42 6.62
C GLY A 151 10.01 2.34 7.68
N GLN A 152 9.29 2.47 8.79
CA GLN A 152 9.23 1.45 9.83
C GLN A 152 8.65 0.11 9.32
N ALA A 153 7.66 0.15 8.42
CA ALA A 153 7.05 -1.05 7.86
C ALA A 153 7.84 -1.65 6.66
N LEU A 154 8.38 -0.80 5.78
CA LEU A 154 9.09 -1.18 4.55
C LEU A 154 10.60 -1.31 4.74
N GLY A 155 11.14 -0.91 5.88
CA GLY A 155 12.57 -0.92 6.17
C GLY A 155 13.35 0.19 5.46
N SER A 156 14.51 0.53 6.03
CA SER A 156 15.40 1.56 5.53
C SER A 156 16.06 1.19 4.19
N GLU A 157 16.14 -0.09 3.87
CA GLU A 157 16.63 -0.57 2.58
C GLU A 157 15.72 -0.20 1.41
N THR A 158 14.43 0.06 1.69
CA THR A 158 13.43 0.43 0.68
C THR A 158 13.17 1.93 0.65
N VAL A 159 13.02 2.55 1.83
CA VAL A 159 12.62 3.97 1.97
C VAL A 159 13.83 4.92 2.07
N GLY A 160 15.02 4.37 2.34
CA GLY A 160 16.22 5.14 2.67
C GLY A 160 16.29 5.53 4.14
N ASP A 161 17.13 6.49 4.46
CA ASP A 161 17.29 6.97 5.84
C ASP A 161 16.05 7.76 6.28
N PHE A 162 15.51 7.38 7.45
CA PHE A 162 14.44 8.07 8.14
C PHE A 162 14.75 8.10 9.64
N ASP A 163 14.40 9.21 10.28
CA ASP A 163 14.54 9.34 11.73
C ASP A 163 13.19 9.04 12.38
N ILE A 164 13.13 7.92 13.10
CA ILE A 164 11.91 7.50 13.82
C ILE A 164 11.54 8.52 14.91
N SER A 165 12.54 9.23 15.45
CA SER A 165 12.35 10.15 16.57
C SER A 165 12.02 11.58 16.12
N ASN A 166 12.23 11.91 14.85
CA ASN A 166 11.95 13.23 14.29
C ASN A 166 10.90 13.12 13.17
N MET A 167 9.62 13.25 13.54
CA MET A 167 8.53 13.28 12.55
C MET A 167 8.55 14.59 11.77
N GLU A 168 8.57 14.47 10.44
CA GLU A 168 8.40 15.63 9.54
C GLU A 168 7.14 16.41 9.95
N THR A 169 7.33 17.70 10.26
CA THR A 169 6.28 18.66 10.63
C THR A 169 6.25 19.79 9.59
N TYR A 170 5.09 20.43 9.37
CA TYR A 170 4.86 21.43 8.32
C TYR A 170 5.82 22.65 8.32
N GLU A 171 6.66 22.84 9.32
CA GLU A 171 7.46 24.06 9.51
C GLU A 171 8.97 23.92 9.25
N GLU A 172 9.47 22.76 8.83
CA GLU A 172 10.93 22.61 8.65
C GLU A 172 11.36 22.79 7.19
N LYS A 173 11.58 24.06 6.82
CA LYS A 173 12.71 24.55 6.00
C LYS A 173 12.65 26.07 5.82
N VAL A 174 13.24 26.79 6.77
CA VAL A 174 14.11 27.92 6.42
C VAL A 174 15.49 27.54 6.93
N PRO A 175 16.52 27.43 6.06
CA PRO A 175 17.89 27.29 6.55
C PRO A 175 18.18 28.47 7.48
N LEU A 176 18.65 28.19 8.70
CA LEU A 176 19.22 29.20 9.58
C LEU A 176 20.48 29.75 8.91
N THR A 177 20.32 30.76 8.05
CA THR A 177 21.40 31.64 7.66
C THR A 177 21.95 32.27 8.94
N PRO A 178 23.27 32.23 9.21
CA PRO A 178 23.83 32.89 10.38
C PRO A 178 23.64 34.41 10.24
N GLU A 179 22.67 34.95 10.97
CA GLU A 179 22.41 36.39 11.09
C GLU A 179 23.63 37.08 11.72
N THR A 180 24.44 37.75 10.89
CA THR A 180 25.41 38.74 11.35
C THR A 180 24.67 39.98 11.87
N PRO A 181 25.09 40.58 13.00
CA PRO A 181 24.35 41.68 13.61
C PRO A 181 24.59 42.98 12.84
N SER A 182 23.53 43.61 12.33
CA SER A 182 23.59 45.03 11.92
C SER A 182 22.29 45.77 12.27
N PRO A 183 22.37 47.08 12.56
CA PRO A 183 21.49 47.71 13.54
C PRO A 183 20.26 48.41 12.94
N LYS A 184 19.17 48.36 13.73
CA LYS A 184 18.07 49.33 13.88
C LYS A 184 17.70 50.20 12.67
N ARG A 185 16.53 49.92 12.07
CA ARG A 185 15.66 51.00 11.56
C ARG A 185 14.19 50.69 11.87
N ARG A 186 13.65 51.47 12.82
CA ARG A 186 12.21 51.61 13.10
C ARG A 186 11.48 52.10 11.84
N ARG A 187 10.33 51.49 11.54
CA ARG A 187 9.15 52.20 11.03
C ARG A 187 7.90 51.42 11.43
N ASP A 188 7.19 52.00 12.40
CA ASP A 188 5.81 51.69 12.73
C ASP A 188 4.87 52.09 11.59
N VAL A 189 3.65 51.55 11.65
CA VAL A 189 2.41 51.95 10.97
C VAL A 189 2.13 51.28 9.62
N LEU A 190 1.23 50.29 9.65
CA LEU A 190 -0.09 50.34 8.99
C LEU A 190 -0.93 49.12 9.46
N THR A 191 -1.55 49.28 10.63
CA THR A 191 -2.74 48.51 11.05
C THR A 191 -3.94 49.43 10.77
N GLU A 192 -5.10 48.86 10.41
CA GLU A 192 -6.30 49.54 9.84
C GLU A 192 -6.14 49.70 8.31
N VAL A 193 -6.88 49.01 7.45
CA VAL A 193 -8.35 48.95 7.32
C VAL A 193 -8.70 47.71 6.48
N PHE A 194 -9.65 46.87 6.92
CA PHE A 194 -10.70 46.22 6.07
C PHE A 194 -11.54 45.27 6.95
N ASN A 195 -12.29 45.88 7.88
CA ASN A 195 -13.49 45.29 8.44
C ASN A 195 -14.67 46.07 7.84
N ALA A 196 -15.35 45.51 6.86
CA ALA A 196 -16.81 45.56 6.71
C ALA A 196 -17.25 45.00 5.35
N SER A 197 -18.29 44.17 5.42
CA SER A 197 -19.36 44.05 4.43
C SER A 197 -19.18 43.07 3.27
N PHE A 198 -19.70 41.86 3.46
CA PHE A 198 -20.77 41.38 2.58
C PHE A 198 -21.64 40.36 3.34
N SER A 199 -22.90 40.72 3.59
CA SER A 199 -23.95 39.81 4.02
C SER A 199 -25.11 39.96 3.02
N GLU A 200 -25.56 38.85 2.45
CA GLU A 200 -27.00 38.66 2.22
C GLU A 200 -27.32 37.17 2.08
N ASP A 201 -28.40 36.81 2.77
CA ASP A 201 -28.85 35.49 3.16
C ASP A 201 -29.40 34.65 2.01
N ARG A 202 -29.24 33.32 2.12
CA ARG A 202 -30.27 32.35 1.73
C ARG A 202 -30.27 31.16 2.67
N ASP A 203 -31.34 31.08 3.46
CA ASP A 203 -31.73 29.95 4.29
C ASP A 203 -31.81 28.63 3.50
N SER A 204 -31.24 27.57 4.06
CA SER A 204 -31.73 26.19 3.92
C SER A 204 -31.12 25.33 5.03
N ASP A 205 -32.03 24.77 5.84
CA ASP A 205 -31.80 24.00 7.05
C ASP A 205 -30.73 22.90 6.94
N SER A 206 -29.82 22.85 7.91
CA SER A 206 -29.04 21.66 8.24
C SER A 206 -29.03 21.44 9.75
N PRO A 207 -29.34 20.24 10.27
CA PRO A 207 -29.07 19.90 11.65
C PRO A 207 -27.67 19.27 11.77
N VAL A 208 -26.77 20.07 12.32
CA VAL A 208 -25.73 19.78 13.32
C VAL A 208 -24.90 18.50 13.15
N GLU A 209 -23.62 18.72 12.84
CA GLU A 209 -22.50 17.79 12.98
C GLU A 209 -22.46 17.11 14.35
N ALA A 210 -22.50 15.77 14.35
CA ALA A 210 -21.88 15.00 15.42
C ALA A 210 -20.39 14.91 15.12
N VAL A 211 -19.60 15.79 15.75
CA VAL A 211 -18.14 15.73 15.82
C VAL A 211 -17.73 14.36 16.37
N SER A 212 -17.46 13.43 15.47
CA SER A 212 -17.00 12.09 15.82
C SER A 212 -15.53 12.20 16.22
N LYS A 213 -15.28 12.08 17.53
CA LYS A 213 -13.96 12.04 18.15
C LYS A 213 -13.09 11.01 17.43
N ARG A 214 -12.12 11.47 16.65
CA ARG A 214 -11.08 10.60 16.05
C ARG A 214 -10.27 9.99 17.18
N ARG A 215 -10.34 8.66 17.29
CA ARG A 215 -9.69 7.85 18.30
C ARG A 215 -8.18 7.88 18.08
N CYS A 216 -7.43 8.04 19.17
CA CYS A 216 -5.97 7.98 19.20
C CYS A 216 -5.48 6.52 19.04
N LEU A 217 -4.29 6.39 18.46
CA LEU A 217 -3.56 5.18 18.07
C LEU A 217 -3.87 3.93 18.91
N GLU A 218 -4.49 2.93 18.27
CA GLU A 218 -4.52 1.56 18.76
C GLU A 218 -3.58 0.72 17.87
N GLY A 219 -2.79 -0.15 18.51
CA GLY A 219 -1.58 -0.76 17.95
C GLY A 219 -1.75 -1.41 16.58
N SER A 220 -0.66 -1.39 15.82
CA SER A 220 -0.59 -1.98 14.47
C SER A 220 -1.05 -3.43 14.50
N ARG A 221 -2.11 -3.75 13.75
CA ARG A 221 -2.65 -5.11 13.65
C ARG A 221 -1.73 -5.92 12.75
N VAL A 222 -0.99 -6.85 13.35
CA VAL A 222 -0.17 -7.83 12.64
C VAL A 222 -0.98 -9.09 12.42
N GLY A 223 -1.02 -9.59 11.19
CA GLY A 223 -1.65 -10.87 10.87
C GLY A 223 -0.79 -11.71 9.93
N LEU A 224 -1.16 -13.00 9.82
CA LEU A 224 -0.42 -14.00 9.05
C LEU A 224 -1.28 -14.48 7.88
N VAL A 225 -0.72 -14.41 6.67
CA VAL A 225 -1.28 -15.10 5.50
C VAL A 225 -0.53 -16.42 5.33
N ARG A 226 -1.28 -17.53 5.34
CA ARG A 226 -0.78 -18.89 5.10
C ARG A 226 -1.26 -19.41 3.75
#